data_AF-A0AA38M045-F1
#
_entry.id   AF-A0AA38M045-F1
#
_cell.length_a   1.000
_cell.length_b   1.000
_cell.length_c   1.000
_cell.angle_alpha   90.00
_cell.angle_beta   90.00
_cell.angle_gamma   90.00
#
_symmetry.space_group_name_H-M   'P 1'
#
loop_
_entity.id
_entity.type
_entity.pdbx_description
1 polymer ?
#
loop_
_entity_poly.entity_id
_entity_poly.type
_entity_poly.pdbx_seq_one_letter_code
_entity_poly.pdbx_strand_id
1 'polypeptide(L)'
;MLAKYGYLSQDMHPHFNILEIDGEAFDPLLFSRLLQRESAQLTRFRPLLERVLVERLAPEAKTKGGVIIPLTAQSKVNEGIVKAIAKDVDNVAVDDHVLLPEYGGTSLSLDDKEYYLYKKSEILGVVEKS
;
A
#
# COMPACT_ATOMS: atom_id res chain seq x y z
N MET A 1 27.21 10.16 -36.97
CA MET A 1 28.22 9.38 -37.73
C MET A 1 28.86 8.40 -36.76
N LEU A 2 28.44 7.12 -36.85
CA LEU A 2 29.05 5.88 -36.33
C LEU A 2 29.56 5.81 -34.86
N ALA A 3 28.72 5.28 -33.97
CA ALA A 3 29.17 4.56 -32.79
C ALA A 3 29.69 3.17 -33.24
N LYS A 4 30.94 2.85 -32.90
CA LYS A 4 31.53 1.52 -33.17
C LYS A 4 30.92 0.50 -32.20
N TYR A 5 30.14 -0.44 -32.74
CA TYR A 5 29.79 -1.69 -32.04
C TYR A 5 30.97 -2.65 -32.13
N GLY A 6 31.64 -2.88 -31.00
CA GLY A 6 32.59 -3.99 -30.83
C GLY A 6 31.89 -5.14 -30.11
N TYR A 7 31.67 -6.25 -30.82
CA TYR A 7 31.33 -7.54 -30.23
C TYR A 7 32.63 -8.34 -30.09
N LEU A 8 32.99 -8.78 -28.88
CA LEU A 8 33.90 -9.90 -28.64
C LEU A 8 33.68 -10.52 -27.25
N SER A 9 33.17 -11.76 -27.31
CA SER A 9 33.25 -12.91 -26.38
C SER A 9 32.97 -12.76 -24.87
N GLN A 10 31.85 -13.39 -24.49
CA GLN A 10 31.68 -14.35 -23.38
C GLN A 10 32.36 -14.02 -22.04
N ASP A 11 31.61 -13.32 -21.19
CA ASP A 11 31.37 -13.76 -19.82
C ASP A 11 29.94 -13.39 -19.45
N MET A 12 29.14 -14.39 -19.07
CA MET A 12 27.75 -14.23 -18.68
C MET A 12 27.73 -13.62 -17.28
N HIS A 13 27.99 -12.32 -17.19
CA HIS A 13 27.62 -11.51 -16.03
C HIS A 13 26.32 -10.79 -16.40
N PRO A 14 25.30 -10.77 -15.53
CA PRO A 14 24.13 -9.96 -15.79
C PRO A 14 24.58 -8.51 -15.88
N HIS A 15 24.55 -7.96 -17.10
CA HIS A 15 24.75 -6.54 -17.34
C HIS A 15 23.59 -5.79 -16.68
N PHE A 16 23.75 -5.45 -15.40
CA PHE A 16 22.93 -4.43 -14.78
C PHE A 16 23.46 -3.09 -15.29
N ASN A 17 22.70 -2.44 -16.16
CA ASN A 17 22.98 -1.07 -16.56
C ASN A 17 22.87 -0.18 -15.31
N ILE A 18 24.00 0.20 -14.74
CA ILE A 18 24.10 1.22 -13.72
C ILE A 18 23.82 2.56 -14.42
N LEU A 19 22.75 3.23 -14.02
CA LEU A 19 22.45 4.59 -14.47
C LEU A 19 23.34 5.54 -13.67
N GLU A 20 24.37 6.11 -14.26
CA GLU A 20 25.11 7.19 -13.62
C GLU A 20 24.28 8.48 -13.71
N ILE A 21 23.89 9.02 -12.55
CA ILE A 21 23.29 10.35 -12.41
C ILE A 21 24.27 11.15 -11.55
N ASP A 22 24.80 12.25 -12.08
CA ASP A 22 25.71 13.18 -11.40
C ASP A 22 26.98 12.55 -10.77
N GLY A 23 27.49 11.45 -11.35
CA GLY A 23 28.73 10.81 -10.91
C GLY A 23 28.60 9.86 -9.71
N GLU A 24 27.38 9.60 -9.25
CA GLU A 24 27.10 8.60 -8.23
C GLU A 24 26.56 7.32 -8.87
N ALA A 25 27.08 6.18 -8.41
CA ALA A 25 26.64 4.87 -8.89
C ALA A 25 25.24 4.54 -8.34
N PHE A 26 24.22 4.58 -9.21
CA PHE A 26 22.86 4.23 -8.83
C PHE A 26 22.62 2.73 -9.00
N ASP A 27 22.49 2.00 -7.89
CA ASP A 27 22.03 0.61 -7.89
C ASP A 27 20.49 0.56 -8.05
N PRO A 28 19.95 0.10 -9.20
CA PRO A 28 18.51 0.04 -9.42
C PRO A 28 17.79 -0.94 -8.49
N LEU A 29 18.49 -1.96 -7.99
CA LEU A 29 17.96 -2.93 -7.02
C LEU A 29 17.86 -2.32 -5.63
N LEU A 30 18.78 -1.39 -5.29
CA LEU A 30 18.73 -0.65 -4.05
C LEU A 30 17.61 0.40 -4.09
N PHE A 31 17.41 1.07 -5.23
CA PHE A 31 16.33 2.04 -5.41
C PHE A 31 14.94 1.41 -5.37
N SER A 32 14.74 0.26 -6.04
CA SER A 32 13.49 -0.50 -5.95
C SER A 32 13.18 -0.94 -4.51
N ARG A 33 14.21 -1.36 -3.75
CA ARG A 33 14.07 -1.62 -2.30
C ARG A 33 13.81 -0.36 -1.48
N LEU A 34 14.36 0.79 -1.85
CA LEU A 34 14.17 2.06 -1.15
C LEU A 34 12.73 2.54 -1.31
N LEU A 35 12.21 2.54 -2.55
CA LEU A 35 10.81 2.88 -2.85
C LEU A 35 9.83 1.92 -2.17
N GLN A 36 10.12 0.61 -2.15
CA GLN A 36 9.32 -0.36 -1.40
C GLN A 36 9.35 -0.14 0.12
N ARG A 37 10.40 0.48 0.67
CA ARG A 37 10.51 0.77 2.11
C ARG A 37 9.85 2.08 2.50
N GLU A 38 9.73 3.05 1.60
CA GLU A 38 8.94 4.27 1.86
C GLU A 38 7.45 3.99 1.83
N SER A 39 6.96 3.19 0.87
CA SER A 39 5.53 2.83 0.80
C SER A 39 5.09 1.89 1.93
N ALA A 40 6.00 1.09 2.51
CA ALA A 40 5.72 0.20 3.63
C ALA A 40 5.85 0.86 5.03
N GLN A 41 6.22 2.14 5.12
CA GLN A 41 6.47 2.83 6.40
C GLN A 41 5.45 3.93 6.70
N LEU A 42 4.20 3.55 6.94
CA LEU A 42 3.29 4.42 7.69
C LEU A 42 3.03 3.95 9.11
N THR A 43 3.67 2.87 9.55
CA THR A 43 3.67 2.50 10.97
C THR A 43 4.76 1.47 11.24
N ARG A 44 5.49 1.59 12.37
CA ARG A 44 6.40 0.54 12.87
C ARG A 44 5.63 -0.67 13.41
N PHE A 45 4.57 -1.07 12.71
CA PHE A 45 3.67 -2.14 13.08
C PHE A 45 3.69 -3.21 11.99
N ARG A 46 4.00 -4.44 12.40
CA ARG A 46 4.02 -5.60 11.50
C ARG A 46 2.89 -6.56 11.88
N PRO A 47 1.81 -6.63 11.09
CA PRO A 47 0.76 -7.62 11.30
C PRO A 47 1.33 -9.04 11.26
N LEU A 48 0.77 -9.94 12.09
CA LEU A 48 1.20 -11.34 12.17
C LEU A 48 0.11 -12.31 11.68
N LEU A 49 0.53 -13.47 11.19
CA LEU A 49 -0.31 -14.54 10.64
C LEU A 49 -1.10 -14.05 9.42
N GLU A 50 -2.42 -14.05 9.51
CA GLU A 50 -3.35 -13.66 8.45
C GLU A 50 -3.97 -12.26 8.69
N ARG A 51 -3.28 -11.40 9.42
CA ARG A 51 -3.82 -10.09 9.81
C ARG A 51 -3.53 -8.99 8.79
N VAL A 52 -4.46 -8.06 8.68
CA VAL A 52 -4.45 -6.90 7.79
C VAL A 52 -4.73 -5.65 8.61
N LEU A 53 -3.84 -4.66 8.56
CA LEU A 53 -4.03 -3.35 9.19
C LEU A 53 -4.71 -2.42 8.20
N VAL A 54 -5.79 -1.78 8.63
CA VAL A 54 -6.63 -0.93 7.81
C VAL A 54 -6.87 0.41 8.49
N GLU A 55 -6.81 1.49 7.71
CA GLU A 55 -7.28 2.82 8.09
C GLU A 55 -8.71 3.01 7.53
N ARG A 56 -9.71 3.24 8.39
CA ARG A 56 -11.09 3.44 7.94
C ARG A 56 -11.23 4.79 7.23
N LEU A 57 -12.01 4.83 6.15
CA LEU A 57 -12.30 6.08 5.45
C LEU A 57 -13.24 6.95 6.27
N ALA A 58 -13.01 8.26 6.22
CA ALA A 58 -13.93 9.23 6.79
C ALA A 58 -15.22 9.32 5.96
N PRO A 59 -16.39 9.49 6.59
CA PRO A 59 -17.64 9.73 5.89
C PRO A 59 -17.60 11.00 5.04
N GLU A 60 -18.18 10.94 3.84
CA GLU A 60 -18.35 12.12 2.99
C GLU A 60 -19.28 13.12 3.67
N ALA A 61 -18.78 14.32 3.96
CA ALA A 61 -19.57 15.39 4.58
C ALA A 61 -20.61 16.02 3.62
N LYS A 62 -20.44 15.82 2.32
CA LYS A 62 -21.31 16.35 1.26
C LYS A 62 -21.65 15.25 0.27
N THR A 63 -22.94 15.13 -0.05
CA THR A 63 -23.38 14.21 -1.11
C THR A 63 -23.05 14.77 -2.50
N LYS A 64 -23.04 13.89 -3.51
CA LYS A 64 -22.85 14.25 -4.93
C LYS A 64 -23.82 15.34 -5.43
N GLY A 65 -24.97 15.53 -4.77
CA GLY A 65 -25.96 16.56 -5.09
C GLY A 65 -25.77 17.90 -4.35
N GLY A 66 -24.70 18.07 -3.57
CA GLY A 66 -24.40 19.30 -2.84
C GLY A 66 -25.11 19.45 -1.49
N VAL A 67 -25.84 18.43 -1.02
CA VAL A 67 -26.51 18.45 0.28
C VAL A 67 -25.51 18.09 1.38
N ILE A 68 -25.44 18.94 2.42
CA ILE A 68 -24.63 18.71 3.63
C ILE A 68 -25.36 17.72 4.52
N ILE A 69 -24.72 16.60 4.85
CA ILE A 69 -25.27 15.62 5.79
C ILE A 69 -24.87 16.03 7.21
N PRO A 70 -25.82 16.24 8.14
CA PRO A 70 -25.49 16.50 9.53
C PRO A 70 -24.68 15.33 10.13
N LEU A 71 -23.70 15.64 10.97
CA LEU A 71 -22.76 14.65 11.54
C LEU A 71 -23.46 13.47 12.23
N THR A 72 -24.67 13.66 12.76
CA THR A 72 -25.48 12.63 13.42
C THR A 72 -26.14 11.64 12.45
N ALA A 73 -26.24 11.98 11.17
CA ALA A 73 -26.83 11.15 10.11
C ALA A 73 -25.78 10.53 9.18
N GLN A 74 -24.48 10.77 9.41
CA GLN A 74 -23.41 10.14 8.66
C GLN A 74 -23.29 8.67 9.09
N SER A 75 -23.65 7.77 8.18
CA SER A 75 -23.41 6.34 8.36
C SER A 75 -21.90 6.08 8.44
N LYS A 76 -21.47 5.16 9.31
CA LYS A 76 -20.07 4.71 9.31
C LYS A 76 -19.74 4.17 7.93
N VAL A 77 -18.70 4.72 7.31
CA VAL A 77 -18.17 4.14 6.08
C VAL A 77 -17.55 2.81 6.46
N ASN A 78 -18.09 1.74 5.88
CA ASN A 78 -17.57 0.39 6.07
C ASN A 78 -16.49 0.09 5.02
N GLU A 79 -15.70 1.10 4.67
CA GLU A 79 -14.58 1.00 3.73
C GLU A 79 -13.32 1.51 4.41
N GLY A 80 -12.18 1.00 3.96
CA GLY A 80 -10.88 1.41 4.47
C GLY A 80 -9.77 1.21 3.44
N ILE A 81 -8.60 1.73 3.76
CA ILE A 81 -7.36 1.56 3.01
C ILE A 81 -6.45 0.61 3.76
N VAL A 82 -5.95 -0.42 3.08
CA VAL A 82 -4.96 -1.33 3.65
C VAL A 82 -3.64 -0.59 3.86
N LYS A 83 -3.13 -0.59 5.10
CA LYS A 83 -1.86 0.07 5.45
C LYS A 83 -0.73 -0.91 5.71
N ALA A 84 -1.04 -2.14 6.12
CA ALA A 84 -0.05 -3.20 6.22
C ALA A 84 -0.71 -4.57 6.11
N ILE A 85 0.01 -5.54 5.55
CA ILE A 85 -0.41 -6.93 5.45
C ILE A 85 0.62 -7.83 6.13
N ALA A 86 0.16 -8.94 6.72
CA ALA A 86 1.03 -10.01 7.14
C ALA A 86 1.51 -10.84 5.93
N LYS A 87 2.55 -11.65 6.13
CA LYS A 87 3.16 -12.45 5.05
C LYS A 87 2.20 -13.47 4.42
N ASP A 88 1.24 -13.99 5.18
CA ASP A 88 0.34 -15.06 4.75
C ASP A 88 -0.96 -14.53 4.13
N VAL A 89 -0.97 -13.25 3.75
CA VAL A 89 -2.08 -12.56 3.07
C VAL A 89 -1.71 -12.35 1.61
N ASP A 90 -2.53 -12.89 0.72
CA ASP A 90 -2.30 -12.96 -0.73
C ASP A 90 -3.44 -12.36 -1.57
N ASN A 91 -4.58 -12.10 -0.94
CA ASN A 91 -5.82 -11.63 -1.57
C ASN A 91 -6.04 -10.11 -1.50
N VAL A 92 -5.17 -9.38 -0.80
CA VAL A 92 -5.18 -7.91 -0.69
C VAL A 92 -3.76 -7.37 -0.67
N ALA A 93 -3.55 -6.19 -1.26
CA ALA A 93 -2.30 -5.47 -1.29
C ALA A 93 -2.34 -4.23 -0.39
N VAL A 94 -1.15 -3.68 -0.09
CA VAL A 94 -1.05 -2.36 0.55
C VAL A 94 -1.63 -1.30 -0.38
N ASP A 95 -2.35 -0.35 0.20
CA ASP A 95 -3.12 0.71 -0.46
C ASP A 95 -4.38 0.28 -1.22
N ASP A 96 -4.78 -1.00 -1.14
CA ASP A 96 -6.09 -1.42 -1.64
C ASP A 96 -7.23 -0.76 -0.85
N HIS A 97 -8.26 -0.34 -1.58
CA HIS A 97 -9.56 0.03 -1.03
C HIS A 97 -10.34 -1.25 -0.73
N VAL A 98 -10.76 -1.44 0.51
CA VAL A 98 -11.44 -2.67 0.94
C VAL A 98 -12.76 -2.39 1.64
N LEU A 99 -13.73 -3.27 1.43
CA LEU A 99 -14.98 -3.31 2.17
C LEU A 99 -14.78 -4.10 3.47
N LEU A 100 -15.13 -3.48 4.58
CA LEU A 100 -15.00 -4.00 5.93
C LEU A 100 -16.34 -4.52 6.46
N PRO A 101 -16.34 -5.51 7.36
CA PRO A 101 -17.55 -5.92 8.05
C PRO A 101 -18.03 -4.79 8.98
N GLU A 102 -19.35 -4.73 9.23
CA GLU A 102 -19.95 -3.74 10.14
C GLU A 102 -19.36 -3.83 11.55
N TYR A 103 -19.02 -5.05 11.99
CA TYR A 103 -18.51 -5.37 13.30
C TYR A 103 -17.23 -6.20 13.20
N GLY A 104 -16.46 -6.21 14.29
CA GLY A 104 -15.20 -6.92 14.35
C GLY A 104 -14.01 -6.03 14.00
N GLY A 105 -12.85 -6.67 13.90
CA GLY A 105 -11.57 -5.99 13.95
C GLY A 105 -11.21 -5.51 15.35
N THR A 106 -9.91 -5.36 15.59
CA THR A 106 -9.37 -4.81 16.84
C THR A 106 -8.88 -3.41 16.57
N SER A 107 -9.33 -2.41 17.34
CA SER A 107 -8.82 -1.05 17.23
C SER A 107 -7.42 -0.94 17.82
N LEU A 108 -6.58 -0.14 17.17
CA LEU A 108 -5.19 0.08 17.55
C LEU A 108 -4.80 1.52 17.23
N SER A 109 -4.37 2.27 18.24
CA SER A 109 -3.83 3.62 18.05
C SER A 109 -2.32 3.56 17.81
N LEU A 110 -1.86 4.12 16.69
CA LEU A 110 -0.44 4.20 16.33
C LEU A 110 -0.15 5.59 15.77
N ASP A 111 0.92 6.23 16.24
CA ASP A 111 1.34 7.56 15.78
C ASP A 111 0.18 8.58 15.74
N ASP A 112 -0.62 8.61 16.83
CA ASP A 112 -1.82 9.44 17.01
C ASP A 112 -2.94 9.24 15.98
N LYS A 113 -2.91 8.13 15.24
CA LYS A 113 -3.96 7.71 14.30
C LYS A 113 -4.63 6.42 14.76
N GLU A 114 -5.91 6.28 14.46
CA GLU A 114 -6.68 5.07 14.74
C GLU A 114 -6.66 4.13 13.53
N TYR A 115 -6.23 2.90 13.77
CA TYR A 115 -6.25 1.82 12.80
C TYR A 115 -7.07 0.65 13.32
N TYR A 116 -7.42 -0.25 12.41
CA TYR A 116 -8.17 -1.45 12.71
C TYR A 116 -7.43 -2.67 12.14
N LEU A 117 -7.33 -3.70 12.96
CA LEU A 117 -6.70 -4.95 12.60
C LEU A 117 -7.75 -6.02 12.34
N TYR A 118 -7.81 -6.52 11.12
CA TYR A 118 -8.74 -7.56 10.67
C TYR A 118 -8.00 -8.85 10.34
N LYS A 119 -8.72 -9.97 10.31
CA LYS A 119 -8.25 -11.17 9.61
C LYS A 119 -8.52 -11.05 8.12
N LYS A 120 -7.71 -11.68 7.28
CA LYS A 120 -7.92 -11.71 5.83
C LYS A 120 -9.29 -12.28 5.42
N SER A 121 -9.83 -13.20 6.22
CA SER A 121 -11.16 -13.81 6.02
C SER A 121 -12.34 -12.94 6.42
N GLU A 122 -12.09 -11.85 7.16
CA GLU A 122 -13.12 -10.89 7.57
C GLU A 122 -13.32 -9.78 6.54
N ILE A 123 -12.33 -9.53 5.68
CA ILE A 123 -12.42 -8.54 4.60
C ILE A 123 -13.43 -9.03 3.56
N LEU A 124 -14.42 -8.20 3.24
CA LEU A 124 -15.55 -8.58 2.40
C LEU A 124 -15.25 -8.48 0.90
N GLY A 125 -14.31 -7.62 0.51
CA GLY A 125 -13.88 -7.47 -0.88
C GLY A 125 -12.97 -6.27 -1.10
N VAL A 126 -12.33 -6.20 -2.27
CA VAL A 126 -11.59 -5.03 -2.77
C VAL A 126 -12.54 -4.20 -3.63
N VAL A 127 -12.56 -2.89 -3.42
CA VAL A 127 -13.41 -1.93 -4.13
C VAL A 127 -12.58 -1.26 -5.22
N GLU A 128 -12.89 -1.55 -6.48
CA GLU A 128 -12.31 -0.86 -7.63
C GLU A 128 -13.11 0.41 -7.93
N LYS A 129 -12.43 1.55 -8.08
CA LYS A 129 -13.08 2.76 -8.60
C LYS A 129 -13.21 2.65 -10.12
N SER A 130 -14.46 2.67 -10.60
CA SER A 130 -14.81 2.82 -12.03
C SER A 130 -14.75 4.28 -12.49
#